data_AF-A0A9E6F6Y7-F1
#
_entry.id   AF-A0A9E6F6Y7-F1
#
_cell.length_a   1.000
_cell.length_b   1.000
_cell.length_c   1.000
_cell.angle_alpha   90.00
_cell.angle_beta   90.00
_cell.angle_gamma   90.00
#
_symmetry.space_group_name_H-M   'P 1'
#
loop_
_entity.id
_entity.type
_entity.pdbx_description
1 polymer ?
#
loop_
_entity_poly.entity_id
_entity_poly.type
_entity_poly.pdbx_seq_one_letter_code
_entity_poly.pdbx_strand_id
1 'polypeptide(L)'
;MDKKIEMSPRWTRLVKVEELEAGAYYVDAYCSPMTSEELRENNLDEKPILYAFAVFDQENQYILSYALEIRKAYRYNEEGGEEEYVGCFLEAFCPNSQFSCKTYKEVEPDFDVVKNTVLAYILEYDAVHKMLAYDQETLAHQSNGHAPAGFRVNVNGEIIDDGEMPPEKKSN
;
A
#
# COMPACT_ATOMS: atom_id res chain seq x y z
N MET A 1 12.04 -29.16 5.45
CA MET A 1 12.27 -28.35 6.67
C MET A 1 11.40 -27.12 6.51
N ASP A 2 10.17 -27.21 6.98
CA ASP A 2 9.26 -26.07 6.98
C ASP A 2 9.79 -25.07 7.99
N LYS A 3 10.28 -23.92 7.52
CA LYS A 3 10.51 -22.78 8.40
C LYS A 3 9.13 -22.40 8.94
N LYS A 4 8.82 -22.84 10.17
CA LYS A 4 7.80 -22.17 10.97
C LYS A 4 8.24 -20.72 11.04
N ILE A 5 7.54 -19.85 10.33
CA ILE A 5 7.58 -18.42 10.57
C ILE A 5 7.07 -18.30 12.01
N GLU A 6 7.97 -18.15 12.98
CA GLU A 6 7.59 -17.74 14.32
C GLU A 6 6.95 -16.36 14.17
N MET A 7 5.62 -16.34 14.09
CA MET A 7 4.89 -15.08 14.13
C MET A 7 5.29 -14.40 15.43
N SER A 8 5.90 -13.23 15.31
CA SER A 8 6.30 -12.41 16.45
C SER A 8 5.20 -12.43 17.53
N PRO A 9 5.54 -12.58 18.83
CA PRO A 9 4.58 -12.62 19.94
C PRO A 9 3.55 -11.47 19.98
N ARG A 10 3.83 -10.39 19.26
CA ARG A 10 3.00 -9.19 19.13
C ARG A 10 1.77 -9.40 18.25
N TRP A 11 1.87 -10.23 17.21
CA TRP A 11 0.77 -10.52 16.27
C TRP A 11 -0.12 -11.66 16.74
N THR A 12 0.43 -12.61 17.50
CA THR A 12 -0.29 -13.78 18.04
C THR A 12 -1.33 -13.43 19.11
N ARG A 13 -1.32 -12.20 19.62
CA ARG A 13 -2.34 -11.69 20.56
C ARG A 13 -3.54 -11.10 19.84
N LEU A 14 -3.45 -10.83 18.54
CA LEU A 14 -4.52 -10.21 17.78
C LEU A 14 -5.58 -11.25 17.41
N VAL A 15 -6.84 -10.82 17.42
CA VAL A 15 -7.99 -11.63 17.02
C VAL A 15 -8.43 -11.18 15.65
N LYS A 16 -8.59 -12.13 14.72
CA LYS A 16 -9.16 -11.85 13.40
C LYS A 16 -10.63 -11.45 13.56
N VAL A 17 -11.00 -10.30 13.01
CA VAL A 17 -12.35 -9.73 13.15
C VAL A 17 -13.10 -9.65 11.84
N GLU A 18 -12.40 -9.52 10.71
CA GLU A 18 -13.02 -9.30 9.40
C GLU A 18 -12.14 -9.86 8.28
N GLU A 19 -12.77 -10.34 7.22
CA GLU A 19 -12.17 -10.65 5.92
C GLU A 19 -12.75 -9.68 4.89
N LEU A 20 -11.89 -9.04 4.11
CA LEU A 20 -12.28 -8.03 3.14
C LEU A 20 -11.77 -8.41 1.76
N GLU A 21 -12.56 -8.09 0.74
CA GLU A 21 -12.15 -8.15 -0.66
C GLU A 21 -11.96 -6.72 -1.18
N ALA A 22 -10.80 -6.45 -1.76
CA ALA A 22 -10.40 -5.14 -2.26
C ALA A 22 -9.80 -5.25 -3.66
N GLY A 23 -10.65 -5.35 -4.67
CA GLY A 23 -10.21 -5.47 -6.08
C GLY A 23 -9.50 -6.79 -6.33
N ALA A 24 -8.18 -6.74 -6.52
CA ALA A 24 -7.33 -7.92 -6.76
C ALA A 24 -6.75 -8.54 -5.47
N TYR A 25 -7.15 -8.03 -4.30
CA TYR A 25 -6.55 -8.40 -3.02
C TYR A 25 -7.58 -8.90 -2.01
N TYR A 26 -7.12 -9.80 -1.15
CA TYR A 26 -7.80 -10.20 0.08
C TYR A 26 -7.12 -9.55 1.27
N VAL A 27 -7.90 -9.07 2.24
CA VAL A 27 -7.38 -8.43 3.44
C VAL A 27 -7.98 -9.07 4.68
N ASP A 28 -7.12 -9.64 5.51
CA ASP A 28 -7.49 -10.11 6.83
C ASP A 28 -7.28 -8.97 7.84
N ALA A 29 -8.34 -8.59 8.55
CA ALA A 29 -8.27 -7.56 9.57
C ALA A 29 -8.31 -8.16 10.98
N TYR A 30 -7.50 -7.59 11.85
CA TYR A 30 -7.29 -8.05 13.22
C TYR A 30 -7.36 -6.90 14.21
N CYS A 31 -7.84 -7.19 15.41
CA CYS A 31 -7.89 -6.25 16.53
C CYS A 31 -7.21 -6.83 17.77
N SER A 32 -6.66 -5.94 18.59
CA SER A 32 -6.27 -6.28 19.96
C SER A 32 -7.51 -6.68 20.78
N PRO A 33 -7.44 -7.76 21.57
CA PRO A 33 -8.47 -8.11 22.55
C PRO A 33 -8.43 -7.21 23.79
N MET A 34 -7.34 -6.45 23.96
CA MET A 34 -7.17 -5.45 25.01
C MET A 34 -7.55 -4.07 24.47
N THR A 35 -8.10 -3.23 25.36
CA THR A 35 -8.37 -1.83 25.09
C THR A 35 -7.08 -1.03 24.91
N SER A 36 -7.18 0.12 24.25
CA SER A 36 -6.04 1.00 24.06
C SER A 36 -5.46 1.56 25.36
N GLU A 37 -6.29 1.78 26.38
CA GLU A 37 -5.86 2.14 27.74
C GLU A 37 -5.01 1.04 28.37
N GLU A 38 -5.48 -0.21 28.35
CA GLU A 38 -4.73 -1.35 28.89
C GLU A 38 -3.39 -1.55 28.17
N LEU A 39 -3.36 -1.36 26.85
CA LEU A 39 -2.14 -1.44 26.05
C LEU A 39 -1.12 -0.36 26.42
N ARG A 40 -1.58 0.88 26.69
CA ARG A 40 -0.73 1.99 27.13
C ARG A 40 -0.12 1.73 28.50
N GLU A 41 -0.85 1.07 29.40
CA GLU A 41 -0.41 0.83 30.77
C GLU A 41 0.51 -0.38 30.91
N ASN A 42 0.31 -1.45 30.12
CA ASN A 42 0.90 -2.76 30.41
C ASN A 42 2.00 -3.23 29.44
N ASN A 43 2.19 -2.61 28.28
CA ASN A 43 3.00 -3.23 27.22
C ASN A 43 3.82 -2.25 26.35
N LEU A 44 4.31 -1.12 26.87
CA LEU A 44 5.08 -0.17 26.05
C LEU A 44 6.48 -0.65 25.63
N ASP A 45 7.02 -1.69 26.27
CA ASP A 45 8.35 -2.24 25.92
C ASP A 45 8.37 -2.92 24.53
N GLU A 46 7.24 -3.52 24.12
CA GLU A 46 7.02 -4.02 22.76
C GLU A 46 5.89 -3.21 22.13
N LYS A 47 6.16 -2.40 21.09
CA LYS A 47 5.16 -1.44 20.55
C LYS A 47 3.76 -2.10 20.39
N PRO A 48 2.77 -1.78 21.23
CA PRO A 48 1.51 -2.52 21.20
C PRO A 48 0.76 -2.25 19.88
N ILE A 49 0.13 -3.28 19.32
CA ILE A 49 -0.64 -3.17 18.07
C ILE A 49 -2.12 -3.12 18.44
N LEU A 50 -2.80 -2.05 18.03
CA LEU A 50 -4.23 -1.89 18.25
C LEU A 50 -5.04 -2.61 17.15
N TYR A 51 -4.66 -2.37 15.89
CA TYR A 51 -5.27 -3.00 14.72
C TYR A 51 -4.20 -3.45 13.75
N ALA A 52 -4.48 -4.51 12.99
CA ALA A 52 -3.60 -4.93 11.91
C ALA A 52 -4.38 -5.48 10.72
N PHE A 53 -3.76 -5.39 9.54
CA PHE A 53 -4.35 -5.76 8.26
C PHE A 53 -3.31 -6.51 7.45
N ALA A 54 -3.53 -7.78 7.14
CA ALA A 54 -2.65 -8.57 6.28
C ALA A 54 -3.23 -8.64 4.88
N VAL A 55 -2.45 -8.28 3.87
CA VAL A 55 -2.88 -8.17 2.48
C VAL A 55 -2.29 -9.31 1.67
N PHE A 56 -3.15 -9.99 0.92
CA PHE A 56 -2.84 -11.13 0.08
C PHE A 56 -3.28 -10.88 -1.36
N ASP A 57 -2.58 -11.46 -2.33
CA ASP A 57 -3.03 -11.48 -3.73
C ASP A 57 -4.11 -12.54 -3.98
N GLN A 58 -4.55 -12.65 -5.23
CA GLN A 58 -5.55 -13.64 -5.64
C GLN A 58 -5.10 -15.11 -5.50
N GLU A 59 -3.79 -15.35 -5.44
CA GLU A 59 -3.20 -16.67 -5.20
C GLU A 59 -2.99 -16.94 -3.70
N ASN A 60 -3.47 -16.04 -2.84
CA ASN A 60 -3.34 -16.09 -1.39
C ASN A 60 -1.88 -15.97 -0.91
N GLN A 61 -1.02 -15.31 -1.69
CA GLN A 61 0.35 -15.00 -1.29
C GLN A 61 0.39 -13.69 -0.50
N TYR A 62 1.14 -13.68 0.60
CA TYR A 62 1.32 -12.48 1.42
C TYR A 62 2.09 -11.40 0.64
N ILE A 63 1.52 -10.20 0.58
CA ILE A 63 2.15 -9.05 -0.06
C ILE A 63 2.78 -8.14 0.99
N LEU A 64 1.95 -7.66 1.92
CA LEU A 64 2.32 -6.71 2.95
C LEU A 64 1.29 -6.73 4.07
N SER A 65 1.58 -6.03 5.16
CA SER A 65 0.64 -5.77 6.23
C SER A 65 0.73 -4.34 6.71
N TYR A 66 -0.37 -3.86 7.28
CA TYR A 66 -0.41 -2.62 8.03
C TYR A 66 -0.65 -2.93 9.50
N ALA A 67 0.00 -2.20 10.40
CA ALA A 67 -0.29 -2.26 11.83
C ALA A 67 -0.39 -0.86 12.42
N LEU A 68 -1.46 -0.61 13.18
CA LEU A 68 -1.58 0.59 14.00
C LEU A 68 -0.90 0.34 15.34
N GLU A 69 0.33 0.83 15.47
CA GLU A 69 1.11 0.74 16.69
C GLU A 69 0.83 1.92 17.63
N ILE A 70 0.66 1.65 18.92
CA ILE A 70 0.72 2.68 19.96
C ILE A 70 2.18 2.74 20.44
N ARG A 71 2.82 3.90 20.41
CA ARG A 71 4.21 4.05 20.88
C ARG A 71 4.51 5.46 21.36
N LYS A 72 5.55 5.57 22.19
CA LYS A 72 6.14 6.84 22.59
C LYS A 72 6.84 7.52 21.40
N ALA A 73 6.67 8.83 21.29
CA ALA A 73 7.31 9.68 20.30
C ALA A 73 7.59 11.07 20.89
N TYR A 74 8.38 11.87 20.17
CA TYR A 74 8.72 13.23 20.57
C TYR A 74 8.15 14.23 19.56
N ARG A 75 7.72 15.40 20.04
CA ARG A 75 7.34 16.55 19.21
C ARG A 75 7.93 17.83 19.79
N TYR A 76 8.11 18.84 18.94
CA TYR A 76 8.51 20.17 19.41
C TYR A 76 7.29 20.90 19.97
N ASN A 77 7.42 21.44 21.17
CA ASN A 77 6.43 22.32 21.79
C ASN A 77 6.56 23.76 21.26
N GLU A 78 5.63 24.64 21.67
CA GLU A 78 5.60 26.05 21.24
C GLU A 78 6.85 26.85 21.67
N GLU A 79 7.57 26.37 22.68
CA GLU A 79 8.79 26.97 23.21
C GLU A 79 10.07 26.41 22.53
N GLY A 80 9.91 25.50 21.55
CA GLY A 80 11.01 24.87 20.82
C GLY A 80 11.72 23.73 21.58
N GLY A 81 11.19 23.31 22.74
CA GLY A 81 11.63 22.13 23.48
C GLY A 81 10.99 20.84 22.95
N GLU A 82 11.65 19.71 23.18
CA GLU A 82 11.08 18.39 22.87
C GLU A 82 10.18 17.92 24.02
N GLU A 83 8.96 17.50 23.70
CA GLU A 83 8.04 16.87 24.63
C GLU A 83 7.68 15.45 24.19
N GLU A 84 7.59 14.53 25.16
CA GLU A 84 7.19 13.14 24.92
C GLU A 84 5.66 13.03 24.87
N TYR A 85 5.16 12.25 23.91
CA TYR A 85 3.75 11.88 23.83
C TYR A 85 3.58 10.42 23.41
N VAL A 86 2.41 9.85 23.66
CA VAL A 86 2.03 8.52 23.18
C VAL A 86 1.09 8.69 22.00
N GLY A 87 1.53 8.28 20.81
CA GLY A 87 0.77 8.41 19.56
C GLY A 87 0.39 7.06 18.96
N CYS A 88 -0.54 7.10 17.99
CA CYS A 88 -0.89 5.94 17.17
C CYS A 88 -0.26 6.08 15.77
N PHE A 89 0.41 5.05 15.28
CA PHE A 89 1.20 5.06 14.05
C PHE A 89 0.80 3.87 13.18
N LEU A 90 0.18 4.14 12.04
CA LEU A 90 -0.13 3.12 11.04
C LEU A 90 1.11 2.91 10.16
N GLU A 91 1.79 1.79 10.37
CA GLU A 91 3.01 1.40 9.68
C GLU A 91 2.72 0.31 8.67
N ALA A 92 3.35 0.39 7.50
CA ALA A 92 3.33 -0.68 6.49
C ALA A 92 4.59 -1.54 6.57
N PHE A 93 4.41 -2.86 6.59
CA PHE A 93 5.46 -3.86 6.63
C PHE A 93 5.37 -4.77 5.41
N CYS A 94 6.43 -4.85 4.61
CA CYS A 94 6.56 -5.87 3.58
C CYS A 94 7.86 -6.66 3.76
N PRO A 95 8.02 -7.83 3.12
CA PRO A 95 9.18 -8.70 3.34
C PRO A 95 10.54 -8.05 3.08
N ASN A 96 10.56 -6.97 2.27
CA ASN A 96 11.79 -6.34 1.80
C ASN A 96 11.97 -4.88 2.25
N SER A 97 11.00 -4.26 2.94
CA SER A 97 11.13 -2.89 3.48
C SER A 97 9.95 -2.45 4.37
N GLN A 98 10.12 -1.29 5.02
CA GLN A 98 9.03 -0.49 5.62
C GLN A 98 8.83 0.75 4.74
N PHE A 99 7.62 0.95 4.20
CA PHE A 99 7.40 1.91 3.11
C PHE A 99 6.52 3.11 3.47
N SER A 100 5.70 3.06 4.52
CA SER A 100 4.81 4.18 4.84
C SER A 100 4.40 4.21 6.31
N CYS A 101 4.48 5.39 6.93
CA CYS A 101 3.98 5.67 8.27
C CYS A 101 2.93 6.79 8.21
N LYS A 102 1.68 6.51 8.56
CA LYS A 102 0.66 7.54 8.84
C LYS A 102 0.52 7.71 10.34
N THR A 103 0.73 8.93 10.82
CA THR A 103 0.64 9.24 12.26
C THR A 103 -0.71 9.85 12.61
N TYR A 104 -1.37 9.26 13.60
CA TYR A 104 -2.56 9.78 14.26
C TYR A 104 -2.11 10.37 15.60
N LYS A 105 -1.68 11.64 15.55
CA LYS A 105 -0.95 12.29 16.65
C LYS A 105 -1.79 12.49 17.92
N GLU A 106 -3.06 12.86 17.77
CA GLU A 106 -3.88 13.41 18.87
C GLU A 106 -5.25 12.75 19.04
N VAL A 107 -5.69 11.98 18.05
CA VAL A 107 -6.95 11.25 18.10
C VAL A 107 -6.62 9.80 17.83
N GLU A 108 -6.93 8.93 18.79
CA GLU A 108 -6.93 7.50 18.55
C GLU A 108 -8.00 7.21 17.48
N PRO A 109 -7.61 6.70 16.31
CA PRO A 109 -8.59 6.40 15.28
C PRO A 109 -9.36 5.13 15.67
N ASP A 110 -10.65 5.10 15.38
CA ASP A 110 -11.40 3.87 15.47
C ASP A 110 -10.99 2.88 14.35
N PHE A 111 -11.46 1.64 14.48
CA PHE A 111 -11.16 0.57 13.54
C PHE A 111 -11.59 0.91 12.11
N ASP A 112 -12.77 1.49 11.92
CA ASP A 112 -13.33 1.75 10.59
C ASP A 112 -12.55 2.84 9.85
N VAL A 113 -12.08 3.87 10.55
CA VAL A 113 -11.20 4.91 9.99
C VAL A 113 -9.90 4.30 9.50
N VAL A 114 -9.31 3.39 10.27
CA VAL A 114 -8.04 2.73 9.92
C VAL A 114 -8.26 1.77 8.76
N LYS A 115 -9.32 0.96 8.80
CA LYS A 115 -9.73 0.05 7.73
C LYS A 115 -9.89 0.79 6.41
N ASN A 116 -10.69 1.86 6.40
CA ASN A 116 -10.91 2.65 5.18
C ASN A 116 -9.61 3.29 4.66
N THR A 117 -8.72 3.72 5.55
CA THR A 117 -7.39 4.21 5.16
C THR A 117 -6.56 3.12 4.50
N VAL A 118 -6.52 1.91 5.07
CA VAL A 118 -5.78 0.78 4.51
C VAL A 118 -6.33 0.37 3.15
N LEU A 119 -7.65 0.29 3.00
CA LEU A 119 -8.29 -0.03 1.72
C LEU A 119 -7.94 1.01 0.64
N ALA A 120 -7.93 2.29 0.98
CA ALA A 120 -7.50 3.35 0.07
C ALA A 120 -6.03 3.16 -0.37
N TYR A 121 -5.12 2.86 0.56
CA TYR A 121 -3.72 2.60 0.24
C TYR A 121 -3.50 1.37 -0.64
N ILE A 122 -4.29 0.31 -0.45
CA ILE A 122 -4.24 -0.88 -1.31
C ILE A 122 -4.68 -0.53 -2.74
N LEU A 123 -5.74 0.25 -2.90
CA LEU A 123 -6.20 0.71 -4.21
C LEU A 123 -5.18 1.63 -4.89
N GLU A 124 -4.51 2.51 -4.14
CA GLU A 124 -3.43 3.34 -4.66
C GLU A 124 -2.22 2.49 -5.10
N TYR A 125 -1.86 1.47 -4.31
CA TYR A 125 -0.80 0.53 -4.64
C TYR A 125 -1.08 -0.22 -5.95
N ASP A 126 -2.32 -0.72 -6.14
CA ASP A 126 -2.77 -1.35 -7.38
C ASP A 126 -2.60 -0.43 -8.59
N ALA A 127 -3.03 0.83 -8.45
CA ALA A 127 -2.95 1.82 -9.51
C ALA A 127 -1.50 2.09 -9.92
N VAL A 128 -0.59 2.24 -8.96
CA VAL A 128 0.85 2.40 -9.21
C VAL A 128 1.43 1.18 -9.93
N HIS A 129 1.10 -0.03 -9.48
CA HIS A 129 1.57 -1.26 -10.12
C HIS A 129 1.09 -1.40 -11.56
N LYS A 130 -0.17 -1.05 -11.83
CA LYS A 130 -0.72 -1.03 -13.19
C LYS A 130 -0.03 -0.01 -14.09
N MET A 131 0.29 1.17 -13.57
CA MET A 131 1.07 2.18 -14.32
C MET A 131 2.48 1.69 -14.66
N LEU A 132 3.19 1.10 -13.68
CA LEU A 132 4.53 0.55 -13.91
C LEU A 132 4.54 -0.59 -14.93
N ALA A 133 3.55 -1.48 -14.89
CA ALA A 133 3.39 -2.55 -15.86
C ALA A 133 3.17 -1.99 -17.28
N TYR A 134 2.29 -0.99 -17.42
CA TYR A 134 2.05 -0.31 -18.69
C TYR A 134 3.31 0.35 -19.27
N ASP A 135 4.10 1.02 -18.43
CA ASP A 135 5.37 1.63 -18.85
C ASP A 135 6.37 0.57 -19.35
N GLN A 136 6.47 -0.58 -18.65
CA GLN A 136 7.32 -1.70 -19.06
C GLN A 136 6.88 -2.32 -20.38
N GLU A 137 5.58 -2.54 -20.58
CA GLU A 137 5.02 -3.03 -21.84
C GLU A 137 5.30 -2.05 -22.99
N THR A 138 5.11 -0.75 -22.76
CA THR A 138 5.38 0.29 -23.74
C THR A 138 6.87 0.30 -24.15
N LEU A 139 7.79 0.16 -23.19
CA LEU A 139 9.22 0.06 -23.45
C LEU A 139 9.60 -1.25 -24.17
N ALA A 140 8.96 -2.37 -23.84
CA ALA A 140 9.14 -3.65 -24.52
C ALA A 140 8.64 -3.59 -25.99
N HIS A 141 7.54 -2.91 -26.26
CA HIS A 141 7.04 -2.69 -27.61
C HIS A 141 7.92 -1.73 -28.43
N GLN A 142 8.51 -0.71 -27.79
CA GLN A 142 9.49 0.18 -28.43
C GLN A 142 10.81 -0.53 -28.79
N SER A 143 11.24 -1.51 -27.99
CA SER A 143 12.49 -2.27 -28.23
C SER A 143 12.34 -3.42 -29.24
N ASN A 144 11.14 -3.97 -29.43
CA ASN A 144 10.86 -5.05 -30.39
C ASN A 144 10.40 -4.59 -31.79
N GLY A 145 10.59 -3.31 -32.14
CA GLY A 145 10.41 -2.84 -33.52
C GLY A 145 8.99 -2.95 -34.08
N HIS A 146 7.97 -3.01 -33.22
CA HIS A 146 6.58 -2.77 -33.59
C HIS A 146 6.08 -1.63 -32.73
N ALA A 147 6.25 -0.41 -33.23
CA ALA A 147 5.54 0.72 -32.67
C ALA A 147 4.03 0.40 -32.73
N PRO A 148 3.27 0.57 -31.64
CA PRO A 148 1.82 0.65 -31.77
C PRO A 148 1.52 1.80 -32.75
N ALA A 149 0.46 1.68 -33.53
CA ALA A 149 -0.01 2.74 -34.42
C ALA A 149 -0.33 3.99 -33.58
N GLY A 150 0.70 4.77 -33.30
CA GLY A 150 0.64 6.00 -32.53
C GLY A 150 0.26 7.12 -33.47
N PHE A 151 -0.73 7.89 -33.05
CA PHE A 151 -1.03 9.17 -33.68
C PHE A 151 0.23 10.04 -33.63
N ARG A 152 0.69 10.50 -34.80
CA ARG A 152 1.77 11.47 -34.88
C ARG A 152 1.20 12.82 -34.52
N VAL A 153 1.82 13.48 -33.55
CA VAL A 153 1.43 14.81 -33.11
C VAL A 153 2.51 15.79 -33.54
N ASN A 154 2.16 16.89 -34.19
CA ASN A 154 3.15 17.91 -34.56
C ASN A 154 3.62 18.70 -33.31
N VAL A 155 4.66 19.52 -33.47
CA VAL A 155 5.24 20.37 -32.39
C VAL A 155 4.25 21.35 -31.75
N ASN A 156 3.06 21.51 -32.33
CA ASN A 156 1.97 22.34 -31.82
C ASN A 156 0.83 21.54 -31.16
N GLY A 157 0.95 20.21 -31.05
CA GLY A 157 -0.04 19.37 -30.39
C GLY A 157 -1.21 18.90 -31.28
N GLU A 158 -1.15 19.09 -32.60
CA GLU A 158 -2.21 18.64 -33.51
C GLU A 158 -1.99 17.19 -33.97
N ILE A 159 -3.06 16.39 -33.98
CA ILE A 159 -3.06 15.00 -34.47
C ILE A 159 -2.97 15.02 -36.01
N ILE A 160 -1.97 14.33 -36.55
CA ILE A 160 -1.78 14.13 -37.98
C ILE A 160 -2.46 12.79 -38.34
N ASP A 161 -3.54 12.87 -39.13
CA ASP A 161 -4.24 11.71 -39.69
C ASP A 161 -3.53 11.28 -40.99
N ASP A 162 -2.93 10.08 -41.01
CA ASP A 162 -2.30 9.52 -42.20
C ASP A 162 -3.39 8.95 -43.12
N GLY A 163 -4.09 9.87 -43.81
CA GLY A 163 -5.05 9.53 -44.85
C GLY A 163 -4.38 8.84 -46.05
N GLU A 164 -4.87 7.63 -46.34
CA GLU A 164 -4.83 6.87 -47.60
C GLU A 164 -3.47 6.43 -48.17
N MET A 165 -3.25 5.10 -48.14
CA MET A 165 -2.35 4.41 -49.07
C MET A 165 -2.70 4.77 -50.54
N PRO A 166 -1.76 5.23 -51.37
CA PRO A 166 -1.99 5.29 -52.81
C PRO A 166 -2.04 3.87 -53.40
N PRO A 167 -2.88 3.62 -54.43
CA PRO A 167 -3.06 2.28 -54.97
C PRO A 167 -1.80 1.78 -55.67
N GLU A 168 -1.50 0.50 -55.48
CA GLU A 168 -0.45 -0.24 -56.17
C GLU A 168 -0.57 -0.06 -57.69
N LYS A 169 0.44 0.56 -58.32
CA LYS A 169 0.62 0.43 -59.77
C LYS A 169 1.23 -0.95 -60.04
N LYS A 170 0.41 -1.81 -60.65
CA LYS A 170 0.80 -3.10 -61.23
C LYS A 170 1.95 -2.93 -62.23
N SER A 171 2.91 -3.86 -62.15
CA SER A 171 3.92 -4.12 -63.16
C SER A 171 3.31 -4.31 -64.56
N ASN A 172 4.00 -3.77 -65.56
CA ASN A 172 4.19 -4.38 -66.88
C ASN A 172 5.58 -4.03 -67.37
#